data_AF-A0A958SP23-F1
#
_entry.id   AF-A0A958SP23-F1
#
_cell.length_a   1.000
_cell.length_b   1.000
_cell.length_c   1.000
_cell.angle_alpha   90.00
_cell.angle_beta   90.00
_cell.angle_gamma   90.00
#
_symmetry.space_group_name_H-M   'P 1'
#
loop_
_entity.id
_entity.type
_entity.pdbx_description
1 polymer ?
#
loop_
_entity_poly.entity_id
_entity_poly.type
_entity_poly.pdbx_seq_one_letter_code
_entity_poly.pdbx_strand_id
1 'polypeptide(L)' 'MTKYRKLSHSVYHCNYHVVFTPKYRYRILEGKVKEIVE' A
#
# COMPACT_ATOMS: atom_id res chain seq x y z
N MET A 1 17.97 5.21 -6.87
CA MET A 1 16.92 6.22 -6.64
C MET A 1 17.12 6.78 -5.23
N THR A 2 17.25 8.11 -5.06
CA THR A 2 17.57 8.71 -3.75
C THR A 2 16.45 8.47 -2.74
N LYS A 3 16.81 8.16 -1.49
CA LYS A 3 15.87 7.85 -0.38
C LYS A 3 14.82 8.94 -0.14
N TYR A 4 15.11 10.18 -0.49
CA TYR A 4 14.27 11.35 -0.25
C TYR A 4 13.76 11.96 -1.55
N ARG A 5 12.51 12.42 -1.55
CA ARG A 5 11.92 13.24 -2.62
C ARG A 5 12.10 14.72 -2.26
N LYS A 6 12.42 15.56 -3.24
CA LYS A 6 12.66 17.00 -3.07
C LYS A 6 11.72 17.81 -3.96
N LEU A 7 11.16 18.87 -3.41
CA LEU A 7 10.41 19.95 -4.05
C LEU A 7 11.13 21.28 -3.77
N SER A 8 10.70 22.38 -4.40
CA SER A 8 11.35 23.69 -4.28
C SER A 8 11.47 24.21 -2.84
N HIS A 9 10.55 23.80 -1.95
CA HIS A 9 10.53 24.23 -0.54
C HIS A 9 10.34 23.08 0.45
N SER A 10 10.47 21.83 0.02
CA SER A 10 10.32 20.70 0.95
C SER A 10 11.12 19.47 0.52
N VAL A 11 11.59 18.74 1.53
CA VAL A 11 12.26 17.44 1.35
C VAL A 11 11.52 16.46 2.23
N TYR A 12 11.08 15.34 1.66
CA TYR A 12 10.25 14.38 2.37
C TYR A 12 10.62 12.93 2.07
N HIS A 13 10.33 12.09 3.05
CA HIS A 13 10.46 10.64 2.95
C HIS A 13 9.26 10.00 3.62
N CYS A 14 8.32 9.54 2.81
CA CYS A 14 7.07 8.99 3.27
C CYS A 14 7.09 7.47 3.07
N ASN A 15 7.42 6.73 4.12
CA ASN A 15 7.31 5.27 4.14
C ASN A 15 6.02 4.89 4.85
N TYR A 16 5.22 4.04 4.21
CA TYR A 16 3.97 3.56 4.80
C TYR A 16 3.92 2.03 4.73
N HIS A 17 3.44 1.43 5.81
CA HIS A 17 3.04 0.04 5.85
C HIS A 17 1.52 0.00 6.01
N VAL A 18 0.82 -0.21 4.89
CA VAL A 18 -0.65 -0.20 4.83
C VAL A 18 -1.13 -1.65 4.79
N VAL A 19 -1.97 -2.03 5.74
CA VAL A 19 -2.60 -3.36 5.83
C VAL A 19 -4.09 -3.17 6.02
N PHE A 20 -4.89 -3.99 5.34
CA PHE A 20 -6.34 -4.00 5.50
C PHE A 20 -6.87 -5.44 5.53
N THR A 21 -8.11 -5.61 5.97
CA THR A 21 -8.79 -6.91 6.02
C THR A 21 -10.18 -6.80 5.43
N PRO A 22 -10.71 -7.87 4.79
CA PRO A 22 -12.06 -7.84 4.23
C PRO A 22 -13.11 -7.72 5.34
N LYS A 23 -14.30 -7.22 4.98
CA LYS A 23 -15.43 -7.11 5.90
C LYS A 23 -15.71 -8.48 6.54
N TYR A 24 -15.86 -8.52 7.85
CA TYR A 24 -16.04 -9.74 8.65
C TYR A 24 -14.89 -10.75 8.63
N ARG A 25 -13.71 -10.37 8.10
CA ARG A 25 -12.50 -11.22 8.06
C ARG A 25 -12.72 -12.57 7.38
N TYR A 26 -13.64 -12.64 6.42
CA TYR A 26 -13.79 -13.85 5.60
C TYR A 26 -12.52 -14.07 4.77
N ARG A 27 -12.13 -15.33 4.61
CA ARG A 27 -10.98 -15.74 3.77
C ARG A 27 -11.36 -15.73 2.29
N ILE A 28 -11.80 -14.57 1.80
CA ILE A 28 -12.24 -14.38 0.40
C ILE A 28 -11.12 -13.88 -0.52
N LEU A 29 -9.95 -13.52 0.02
CA LEU A 29 -8.81 -13.01 -0.73
C LEU A 29 -7.99 -14.16 -1.37
N GLU A 30 -8.67 -15.01 -2.14
CA GLU A 30 -8.10 -16.18 -2.80
C GLU A 30 -8.59 -16.26 -4.27
N GLY A 31 -7.86 -16.97 -5.12
CA GLY A 31 -8.20 -17.14 -6.55
C GLY A 31 -8.35 -15.81 -7.29
N LYS A 32 -9.43 -15.66 -8.07
CA LYS A 32 -9.71 -14.46 -8.88
C LYS A 32 -9.79 -13.16 -8.07
N VAL A 33 -10.27 -13.24 -6.82
CA VAL A 33 -10.37 -12.05 -5.96
C VAL A 33 -8.99 -11.55 -5.57
N LYS A 34 -8.03 -12.47 -5.38
CA LYS A 34 -6.63 -12.12 -5.14
C LYS A 34 -6.01 -11.41 -6.35
N GLU A 35 -6.23 -11.93 -7.56
CA GLU A 35 -5.70 -11.35 -8.81
C GLU A 35 -6.20 -9.92 -9.07
N ILE A 36 -7.38 -9.55 -8.57
CA ILE A 36 -7.94 -8.19 -8.71
C ILE A 36 -7.37 -7.23 -7.64
N VAL A 37 -6.93 -7.77 -6.50
CA VAL A 37 -6.53 -6.99 -5.31
C VAL A 37 -5.03 -6.75 -5.24
N GLU A 38 -4.21 -7.65 -5.79
CA GLU A 38 -2.77 -7.44 -6.02
C GLU A 38 -2.51 -6.44 -7.16
#